data_AF-A0A7Y2XRD8-F1
#
_entry.id   AF-A0A7Y2XRD8-F1
#
_cell.length_a   1.000
_cell.length_b   1.000
_cell.length_c   1.000
_cell.angle_alpha   90.00
_cell.angle_beta   90.00
_cell.angle_gamma   90.00
#
_symmetry.space_group_name_H-M   'P 1'
#
loop_
_entity.id
_entity.type
_entity.pdbx_description
1 polymer ?
#
loop_
_entity_poly.entity_id
_entity_poly.type
_entity_poly.pdbx_seq_one_letter_code
_entity_poly.pdbx_strand_id
1 'polypeptide(L)'
;MTQERGGIQPGPALSNSQGFALVATISIMTLLVLVALSMLSLSTITTRSSLGNAAEAEAKANARLALMLAIGELQKQLGPDQRISMTADQRMQSAGDGSATSAALGNRHWTGVYDSWLDDTDTRPEPKFRSWMISGNENLVSQAASADTGLAAANAVELVGQGTMGVSDRGMVRVPALDLAREGVKRGRMAWWVGDQGVKAALST
;
A
#
# COMPACT_ATOMS: atom_id res chain seq x y z
N MET A 1 77.98 -34.69 -75.03
CA MET A 1 78.14 -35.14 -73.62
C MET A 1 78.00 -33.93 -72.72
N THR A 2 77.44 -34.13 -71.51
CA THR A 2 77.09 -33.16 -70.44
C THR A 2 75.93 -32.20 -70.81
N GLN A 3 74.65 -32.51 -70.57
CA GLN A 3 73.92 -32.71 -69.30
C GLN A 3 74.10 -31.55 -68.30
N GLU A 4 73.12 -30.66 -68.24
CA GLU A 4 72.69 -30.03 -66.98
C GLU A 4 71.17 -30.10 -66.87
N ARG A 5 70.75 -30.61 -65.71
CA ARG A 5 69.36 -30.78 -65.28
C ARG A 5 68.91 -29.52 -64.56
N GLY A 6 67.62 -29.24 -64.65
CA GLY A 6 66.84 -28.88 -63.46
C GLY A 6 66.42 -27.41 -63.34
N GLY A 7 65.12 -27.20 -63.43
CA GLY A 7 64.45 -25.97 -63.01
C GLY A 7 62.95 -26.20 -62.93
N ILE A 8 62.50 -26.98 -61.95
CA ILE A 8 61.07 -27.16 -61.64
C ILE A 8 60.58 -25.86 -61.01
N GLN A 9 59.64 -25.17 -61.67
CA GLN A 9 58.93 -24.04 -61.08
C GLN A 9 58.01 -24.55 -59.95
N PRO A 10 58.07 -24.01 -58.72
CA PRO A 10 57.10 -24.37 -57.70
C PRO A 10 55.76 -23.73 -58.05
N GLY A 11 54.72 -24.57 -58.19
CA GLY A 11 53.34 -24.11 -58.32
C GLY A 11 52.88 -23.35 -57.06
N PRO A 12 51.85 -22.49 -57.16
CA PRO A 12 51.41 -21.65 -56.05
C PRO A 12 51.00 -22.49 -54.84
N ALA A 13 51.66 -22.28 -53.71
CA ALA A 13 51.27 -22.88 -52.43
C ALA A 13 49.93 -22.30 -52.00
N LEU A 14 48.86 -23.10 -52.05
CA LEU A 14 47.56 -22.73 -51.51
C LEU A 14 47.71 -22.53 -49.99
N SER A 15 47.66 -21.28 -49.54
CA SER A 15 47.74 -20.94 -48.12
C SER A 15 46.58 -21.58 -47.36
N ASN A 16 46.89 -22.41 -46.38
CA ASN A 16 45.90 -23.17 -45.62
C ASN A 16 45.21 -22.28 -44.56
N SER A 17 44.18 -21.53 -44.97
CA SER A 17 43.36 -20.64 -44.10
C SER A 17 42.38 -21.37 -43.16
N GLN A 18 42.55 -22.69 -42.95
CA GLN A 18 41.57 -23.51 -42.22
C GLN A 18 41.42 -23.18 -40.73
N GLY A 19 42.39 -22.50 -40.12
CA GLY A 19 42.30 -22.04 -38.71
C GLY A 19 41.63 -20.66 -38.52
N PHE A 20 41.82 -19.72 -39.46
CA PHE A 20 41.34 -18.35 -39.33
C PHE A 20 39.81 -18.26 -39.40
N ALA A 21 39.19 -19.05 -40.28
CA ALA A 21 37.73 -19.11 -40.40
C ALA A 21 37.06 -19.59 -39.11
N LEU A 22 37.67 -20.55 -38.41
CA LEU A 22 37.13 -21.08 -37.14
C LEU A 22 37.22 -20.06 -36.00
N VAL A 23 38.35 -19.34 -35.88
CA VAL A 23 38.50 -18.29 -34.88
C VAL A 23 37.53 -17.14 -35.16
N ALA A 24 37.34 -16.78 -36.43
CA ALA A 24 36.38 -15.75 -36.83
C ALA A 24 34.93 -16.14 -36.49
N THR A 25 34.52 -17.38 -36.77
CA THR A 25 33.15 -17.84 -36.45
C THR A 25 32.91 -17.96 -34.96
N ILE A 26 33.87 -18.45 -34.18
CA ILE A 26 33.76 -18.50 -32.70
C ILE A 26 33.70 -17.07 -32.14
N SER A 27 34.49 -16.13 -32.66
CA SER A 27 34.47 -14.73 -32.22
C SER A 27 33.13 -14.06 -32.56
N ILE A 28 32.58 -14.31 -33.75
CA ILE A 28 31.26 -13.79 -34.14
C ILE A 28 30.15 -14.43 -33.31
N MET A 29 30.17 -15.75 -33.11
CA MET A 29 29.18 -16.44 -32.29
C MET A 29 29.20 -15.97 -30.84
N THR A 30 30.39 -15.83 -30.23
CA THR A 30 30.52 -15.32 -28.86
C THR A 30 30.03 -13.89 -28.74
N LEU A 31 30.34 -13.02 -29.72
CA LEU A 31 29.80 -11.66 -29.77
C LEU A 31 28.27 -11.65 -29.84
N LEU A 32 27.67 -12.48 -30.71
CA LEU A 32 26.22 -12.58 -30.84
C LEU A 32 25.56 -13.07 -29.54
N VAL A 33 26.17 -14.05 -28.88
CA VAL A 33 25.68 -14.55 -27.59
C VAL A 33 25.75 -13.47 -26.51
N LEU A 34 26.85 -12.70 -26.44
CA LEU A 34 26.98 -11.59 -25.50
C LEU A 34 25.91 -10.51 -25.73
N VAL A 35 25.64 -10.15 -26.99
CA VAL A 35 24.58 -9.19 -27.32
C VAL A 35 23.22 -9.74 -26.90
N ALA A 36 22.91 -11.00 -27.21
CA ALA A 36 21.65 -11.63 -26.82
C ALA A 36 21.45 -11.64 -25.29
N LEU A 37 22.49 -11.99 -24.52
CA LEU A 37 22.46 -11.97 -23.05
C LEU A 37 22.24 -10.55 -22.51
N SER A 38 22.89 -9.54 -23.10
CA SER A 38 22.73 -8.14 -22.68
C SER A 38 21.29 -7.66 -22.89
N MET A 39 20.68 -7.98 -24.04
CA MET A 39 19.29 -7.63 -24.34
C MET A 39 18.30 -8.36 -23.42
N LEU A 40 18.55 -9.64 -23.14
CA LEU A 40 17.72 -10.42 -22.21
C LEU A 40 17.76 -9.86 -20.78
N SER A 41 18.95 -9.48 -20.32
CA SER A 41 19.15 -8.86 -19.01
C SER A 41 18.40 -7.53 -18.93
N LEU A 42 18.55 -6.67 -19.93
CA LEU A 42 17.85 -5.39 -20.00
C LEU A 42 16.33 -5.58 -20.01
N SER A 43 15.82 -6.49 -20.84
CA SER A 43 14.39 -6.82 -20.92
C SER A 43 13.82 -7.30 -19.58
N THR A 44 14.59 -8.10 -18.85
CA THR A 44 14.17 -8.58 -17.52
C THR A 44 14.08 -7.43 -16.51
N ILE A 45 15.05 -6.51 -16.54
CA ILE A 45 15.07 -5.32 -15.66
C ILE A 45 13.91 -4.38 -15.99
N THR A 46 13.69 -4.07 -17.27
CA THR A 46 12.58 -3.20 -17.69
C THR A 46 11.23 -3.79 -17.34
N THR A 47 11.05 -5.10 -17.52
CA THR A 47 9.81 -5.81 -17.13
C THR A 47 9.58 -5.72 -15.64
N ARG A 48 10.60 -5.98 -14.81
CA ARG A 48 10.49 -5.88 -13.35
C ARG A 48 10.14 -4.45 -12.89
N SER A 49 10.78 -3.44 -13.48
CA SER A 49 10.47 -2.03 -13.20
C SER A 49 9.05 -1.66 -13.62
N SER A 50 8.60 -2.09 -14.80
CA SER A 50 7.24 -1.85 -15.29
C SER A 50 6.17 -2.43 -14.37
N LEU A 51 6.36 -3.67 -13.89
CA LEU A 51 5.45 -4.31 -12.93
C LEU A 51 5.39 -3.55 -11.59
N GLY A 52 6.54 -3.06 -11.10
CA GLY A 52 6.58 -2.22 -9.90
C GLY A 52 5.82 -0.91 -10.07
N ASN A 53 6.05 -0.21 -11.18
CA ASN A 53 5.36 1.05 -11.49
C ASN A 53 3.85 0.86 -11.65
N ALA A 54 3.42 -0.26 -12.25
CA ALA A 54 2.01 -0.59 -12.39
C ALA A 54 1.33 -0.83 -11.02
N ALA A 55 1.98 -1.60 -10.14
CA ALA A 55 1.47 -1.85 -8.80
C ALA A 55 1.40 -0.56 -7.96
N GLU A 56 2.40 0.33 -8.08
CA GLU A 56 2.38 1.63 -7.40
C GLU A 56 1.26 2.53 -7.93
N ALA A 57 1.04 2.55 -9.24
CA ALA A 57 -0.05 3.32 -9.85
C ALA A 57 -1.43 2.82 -9.38
N GLU A 58 -1.61 1.50 -9.29
CA GLU A 58 -2.84 0.89 -8.75
C GLU A 58 -3.03 1.22 -7.26
N ALA A 59 -1.98 1.11 -6.45
CA ALA A 59 -2.03 1.49 -5.03
C ALA A 59 -2.41 2.97 -4.84
N LYS A 60 -1.83 3.88 -5.65
CA LYS A 60 -2.18 5.31 -5.64
C LYS A 60 -3.63 5.56 -6.07
N ALA A 61 -4.13 4.84 -7.08
CA ALA A 61 -5.53 4.93 -7.49
C ALA A 61 -6.48 4.48 -6.37
N ASN A 62 -6.17 3.37 -5.70
CA ASN A 62 -6.92 2.87 -4.57
C ASN A 62 -6.90 3.85 -3.39
N ALA A 63 -5.75 4.46 -3.09
CA ALA A 63 -5.62 5.48 -2.05
C ALA A 63 -6.44 6.75 -2.36
N ARG A 64 -6.44 7.21 -3.62
CA ARG A 64 -7.26 8.35 -4.05
C ARG A 64 -8.75 8.06 -3.94
N LEU A 65 -9.18 6.85 -4.30
CA LEU A 65 -10.55 6.41 -4.13
C LEU A 65 -10.94 6.35 -2.64
N ALA A 66 -10.08 5.79 -1.79
CA ALA A 66 -10.27 5.75 -0.35
C ALA A 66 -10.40 7.16 0.24
N LEU A 67 -9.58 8.12 -0.21
CA LEU A 67 -9.67 9.52 0.19
C LEU A 67 -10.99 10.17 -0.24
N MET A 68 -11.44 9.95 -1.48
CA MET A 68 -12.72 10.47 -1.95
C MET A 68 -13.89 9.91 -1.13
N LEU A 69 -13.88 8.62 -0.78
CA LEU A 69 -14.87 8.00 0.10
C LEU A 69 -14.84 8.60 1.49
N ALA A 70 -13.65 8.78 2.07
CA ALA A 70 -13.48 9.38 3.39
C ALA A 70 -14.04 10.81 3.45
N ILE A 71 -13.76 11.63 2.44
CA ILE A 71 -14.29 13.00 2.33
C ILE A 71 -15.82 12.97 2.16
N GLY A 72 -16.34 12.06 1.34
CA GLY A 72 -17.78 11.90 1.14
C GLY A 72 -18.52 11.53 2.43
N GLU A 73 -18.02 10.54 3.17
CA GLU A 73 -18.59 10.18 4.47
C GLU A 73 -18.39 11.29 5.52
N LEU A 74 -17.26 12.01 5.49
CA LEU A 74 -17.05 13.19 6.32
C LEU A 74 -18.11 14.26 6.09
N GLN A 75 -18.34 14.63 4.84
CA GLN A 75 -19.35 15.63 4.49
C GLN A 75 -20.78 15.16 4.78
N LYS A 76 -21.06 13.87 4.59
CA LYS A 76 -22.38 13.29 4.86
C LYS A 76 -22.70 13.24 6.36
N GLN A 77 -21.73 12.85 7.18
CA GLN A 77 -21.93 12.65 8.62
C GLN A 77 -21.73 13.94 9.43
N LEU A 78 -20.68 14.72 9.11
CA LEU A 78 -20.30 15.96 9.79
C LEU A 78 -20.67 17.24 9.00
N GLY A 79 -21.40 17.14 7.89
CA GLY A 79 -21.85 18.31 7.13
C GLY A 79 -22.85 19.20 7.88
N PRO A 80 -23.88 18.64 8.55
CA PRO A 80 -24.76 19.44 9.39
C PRO A 80 -24.00 20.04 10.57
N ASP A 81 -24.23 21.31 10.87
CA ASP A 81 -23.54 22.07 11.94
C ASP A 81 -23.81 21.52 13.36
N GLN A 82 -24.87 20.72 13.50
CA GLN A 82 -25.32 20.08 14.74
C GLN A 82 -24.69 18.71 14.96
N ARG A 83 -23.38 18.59 14.68
CA ARG A 83 -22.66 17.31 14.77
C ARG A 83 -21.53 17.39 15.75
N ILE A 84 -21.41 16.34 16.56
CA ILE A 84 -20.38 16.22 17.57
C ILE A 84 -19.45 15.08 17.15
N SER A 85 -18.15 15.39 17.03
CA SER A 85 -17.09 14.39 16.89
C SER A 85 -16.55 14.00 18.26
N MET A 86 -16.20 12.73 18.43
CA MET A 86 -15.54 12.23 19.63
C MET A 86 -14.60 11.10 19.26
N THR A 87 -13.43 11.03 19.89
CA THR A 87 -12.50 9.92 19.68
C THR A 87 -12.94 8.68 20.47
N ALA A 88 -12.70 7.49 19.95
CA ALA A 88 -13.06 6.24 20.63
C ALA A 88 -12.34 6.06 21.97
N ASP A 89 -11.15 6.65 22.16
CA ASP A 89 -10.41 6.64 23.42
C ASP A 89 -11.22 7.25 24.58
N GLN A 90 -12.11 8.19 24.30
CA GLN A 90 -12.98 8.82 25.30
C GLN A 90 -14.17 7.94 25.72
N ARG A 91 -14.37 6.77 25.09
CA ARG A 91 -15.37 5.80 25.54
C ARG A 91 -14.91 5.15 26.84
N MET A 92 -15.74 5.24 27.87
CA MET A 92 -15.43 4.70 29.20
C MET A 92 -15.95 3.27 29.33
N GLN A 93 -15.14 2.40 29.95
CA GLN A 93 -15.63 1.12 30.46
C GLN A 93 -16.62 1.39 31.61
N SER A 94 -17.83 0.83 31.56
CA SER A 94 -18.95 1.12 32.49
C SER A 94 -18.72 0.87 34.00
N ALA A 95 -17.50 0.58 34.45
CA ALA A 95 -17.16 0.34 35.85
C ALA A 95 -15.80 0.94 36.29
N GLY A 96 -15.16 1.79 35.47
CA GLY A 96 -13.85 2.36 35.78
C GLY A 96 -13.91 3.74 36.46
N ASP A 97 -12.89 4.06 37.26
CA ASP A 97 -12.55 5.36 37.86
C ASP A 97 -12.28 6.50 36.85
N GLY A 98 -12.66 6.31 35.58
CA GLY A 98 -12.35 7.19 34.46
C GLY A 98 -10.92 7.12 33.94
N SER A 99 -10.09 6.20 34.45
CA SER A 99 -8.72 6.03 33.98
C SER A 99 -8.58 5.12 32.76
N ALA A 100 -9.61 4.35 32.38
CA ALA A 100 -9.52 3.32 31.35
C ALA A 100 -10.56 3.46 30.23
N THR A 101 -10.06 3.52 29.00
CA THR A 101 -10.87 3.44 27.77
C THR A 101 -11.40 2.02 27.54
N SER A 102 -12.62 1.91 27.02
CA SER A 102 -13.15 0.63 26.52
C SER A 102 -12.64 0.28 25.12
N ALA A 103 -12.06 1.24 24.40
CA ALA A 103 -11.62 1.03 23.02
C ALA A 103 -10.38 0.13 22.92
N ALA A 104 -10.43 -0.81 21.98
CA ALA A 104 -9.28 -1.67 21.66
C ALA A 104 -8.08 -0.83 21.20
N LEU A 105 -6.84 -1.27 21.51
CA LEU A 105 -5.61 -0.48 21.31
C LEU A 105 -5.49 0.18 19.93
N GLY A 106 -5.77 -0.57 18.85
CA GLY A 106 -5.69 -0.06 17.48
C GLY A 106 -6.90 0.77 17.00
N ASN A 107 -7.96 0.84 17.81
CA ASN A 107 -9.23 1.49 17.48
C ASN A 107 -9.43 2.81 18.24
N ARG A 108 -8.57 3.14 19.21
CA ARG A 108 -8.70 4.31 20.10
C ARG A 108 -8.84 5.63 19.36
N HIS A 109 -8.18 5.76 18.22
CA HIS A 109 -8.19 7.00 17.44
C HIS A 109 -9.32 7.07 16.42
N TRP A 110 -10.24 6.11 16.40
CA TRP A 110 -11.42 6.19 15.54
C TRP A 110 -12.28 7.39 15.94
N THR A 111 -12.73 8.15 14.94
CA THR A 111 -13.60 9.30 15.17
C THR A 111 -15.05 8.85 15.06
N GLY A 112 -15.81 8.98 16.13
CA GLY A 112 -17.24 8.72 16.18
C GLY A 112 -18.02 10.01 15.96
N VAL A 113 -19.14 9.90 15.26
CA VAL A 113 -20.08 11.00 15.02
C VAL A 113 -21.34 10.78 15.84
N TYR A 114 -21.79 11.84 16.50
CA TYR A 114 -22.98 11.85 17.35
C TYR A 114 -23.92 12.98 16.92
N ASP A 115 -25.22 12.75 17.09
CA ASP A 115 -26.22 13.83 16.98
C ASP A 115 -26.09 14.77 18.19
N SER A 116 -26.15 16.08 17.94
CA SER A 116 -26.37 17.04 19.03
C SER A 116 -27.80 16.96 19.53
N TRP A 117 -28.02 17.37 20.77
CA TRP A 117 -29.34 17.54 21.35
C TRP A 117 -29.66 19.03 21.52
N LEU A 118 -30.94 19.36 21.55
CA LEU A 118 -31.41 20.73 21.80
C LEU A 118 -31.50 20.96 23.31
N ASP A 119 -31.34 22.22 23.72
CA ASP A 119 -31.38 22.66 25.13
C ASP A 119 -32.82 22.86 25.65
N ASP A 120 -33.79 22.13 25.08
CA ASP A 120 -35.22 22.30 25.41
C ASP A 120 -35.66 21.50 26.65
N THR A 121 -34.75 20.70 27.21
CA THR A 121 -35.01 19.75 28.28
C THR A 121 -33.95 19.88 29.39
N ASP A 122 -34.42 20.01 30.64
CA ASP A 122 -33.57 20.15 31.83
C ASP A 122 -32.79 18.86 32.18
N THR A 123 -33.05 17.78 31.43
CA THR A 123 -32.38 16.48 31.57
C THR A 123 -31.60 16.18 30.29
N ARG A 124 -30.28 15.99 30.44
CA ARG A 124 -29.40 15.65 29.31
C ARG A 124 -29.80 14.29 28.71
N PRO A 125 -30.16 14.21 27.42
CA PRO A 125 -30.50 12.94 26.77
C PRO A 125 -29.24 12.10 26.52
N GLU A 126 -29.44 10.79 26.35
CA GLU A 126 -28.36 9.86 26.00
C GLU A 126 -27.77 10.23 24.62
N PRO A 127 -26.44 10.30 24.48
CA PRO A 127 -25.80 10.64 23.21
C PRO A 127 -26.16 9.63 22.12
N LYS A 128 -26.75 10.12 21.03
CA LYS A 128 -27.13 9.28 19.90
C LYS A 128 -25.97 9.14 18.92
N PHE A 129 -25.32 7.98 18.99
CA PHE A 129 -24.26 7.59 18.06
C PHE A 129 -24.81 7.41 16.63
N ARG A 130 -24.06 7.88 15.63
CA ARG A 130 -24.37 7.67 14.22
C ARG A 130 -23.41 6.70 13.55
N SER A 131 -22.12 7.02 13.54
CA SER A 131 -21.17 6.27 12.73
C SER A 131 -19.71 6.52 13.13
N TRP A 132 -18.86 5.52 12.90
CA TRP A 132 -17.41 5.62 12.95
C TRP A 132 -16.86 6.07 11.60
N MET A 133 -15.96 7.05 11.60
CA MET A 133 -15.31 7.60 10.40
C MET A 133 -14.13 6.73 9.95
N ILE A 134 -14.42 5.48 9.59
CA ILE A 134 -13.46 4.49 9.14
C ILE A 134 -14.00 3.73 7.92
N SER A 135 -13.10 3.14 7.15
CA SER A 135 -13.46 2.14 6.14
C SER A 135 -14.08 0.92 6.81
N GLY A 136 -15.30 0.52 6.42
CA GLY A 136 -15.92 -0.66 6.99
C GLY A 136 -17.31 -0.93 6.43
N ASN A 137 -17.91 -2.04 6.88
CA ASN A 137 -19.31 -2.35 6.61
C ASN A 137 -20.22 -1.54 7.55
N GLU A 138 -21.43 -1.20 7.07
CA GLU A 138 -22.43 -0.43 7.82
C GLU A 138 -22.70 -0.98 9.22
N ASN A 139 -22.76 -2.30 9.37
CA ASN A 139 -23.02 -2.94 10.66
C ASN A 139 -21.91 -2.66 11.69
N LEU A 140 -20.66 -2.48 11.27
CA LEU A 140 -19.54 -2.17 12.15
C LEU A 140 -19.46 -0.68 12.41
N VAL A 141 -19.57 0.14 11.36
CA VAL A 141 -19.40 1.59 11.51
C VAL A 141 -20.56 2.22 12.29
N SER A 142 -21.78 1.67 12.22
CA SER A 142 -22.97 2.24 12.86
C SER A 142 -23.22 1.72 14.29
N GLN A 143 -22.29 0.93 14.85
CA GLN A 143 -22.34 0.46 16.23
C GLN A 143 -21.21 1.05 17.08
N ALA A 144 -21.58 1.79 18.13
CA ALA A 144 -20.59 2.41 19.03
C ALA A 144 -19.69 1.36 19.72
N ALA A 145 -20.24 0.20 20.08
CA ALA A 145 -19.51 -0.88 20.73
C ALA A 145 -18.45 -1.56 19.84
N SER A 146 -18.47 -1.32 18.51
CA SER A 146 -17.50 -1.92 17.60
C SER A 146 -16.07 -1.44 17.83
N ALA A 147 -15.87 -0.24 18.40
CA ALA A 147 -14.54 0.24 18.77
C ALA A 147 -13.91 -0.57 19.93
N ASP A 148 -14.73 -1.21 20.76
CA ASP A 148 -14.29 -1.96 21.94
C ASP A 148 -13.72 -3.35 21.53
N THR A 149 -14.07 -3.83 20.33
CA THR A 149 -13.58 -5.11 19.79
C THR A 149 -12.41 -4.89 18.84
N GLY A 150 -11.25 -5.47 19.14
CA GLY A 150 -10.09 -5.43 18.27
C GLY A 150 -10.35 -6.15 16.93
N LEU A 151 -9.83 -5.57 15.84
CA LEU A 151 -9.93 -6.19 14.52
C LEU A 151 -8.91 -7.32 14.35
N ALA A 152 -9.34 -8.43 13.74
CA ALA A 152 -8.43 -9.49 13.33
C ALA A 152 -7.49 -9.00 12.22
N ALA A 153 -6.19 -9.31 12.32
CA ALA A 153 -5.16 -8.83 11.40
C ALA A 153 -5.45 -9.15 9.92
N ALA A 154 -6.10 -10.27 9.62
CA ALA A 154 -6.47 -10.65 8.26
C ALA A 154 -7.43 -9.65 7.57
N ASN A 155 -8.27 -9.00 8.38
CA ASN A 155 -9.35 -8.11 7.93
C ASN A 155 -9.05 -6.63 8.28
N ALA A 156 -7.85 -6.34 8.76
CA ALA A 156 -7.44 -5.00 9.15
C ALA A 156 -6.29 -4.51 8.29
N VAL A 157 -6.26 -3.21 8.04
CA VAL A 157 -5.09 -2.49 7.53
C VAL A 157 -4.58 -1.59 8.66
N GLU A 158 -3.29 -1.70 8.95
CA GLU A 158 -2.59 -0.79 9.85
C GLU A 158 -2.21 0.48 9.07
N LEU A 159 -2.88 1.59 9.37
CA LEU A 159 -2.61 2.89 8.73
C LEU A 159 -1.52 3.67 9.46
N VAL A 160 -1.47 3.53 10.79
CA VAL A 160 -0.45 4.13 11.66
C VAL A 160 0.09 3.04 12.56
N GLY A 161 1.40 2.82 12.50
CA GLY A 161 2.04 1.61 13.00
C GLY A 161 3.46 1.82 13.49
N GLN A 162 4.16 0.73 13.82
CA GLN A 162 5.47 0.76 14.47
C GLN A 162 6.51 1.65 13.75
N GLY A 163 6.42 1.79 12.42
CA GLY A 163 7.33 2.65 11.64
C GLY A 163 7.04 4.16 11.70
N THR A 164 5.86 4.58 12.16
CA THR A 164 5.43 6.00 12.20
C THR A 164 5.27 6.55 13.61
N MET A 165 5.47 5.70 14.62
CA MET A 165 4.96 5.91 15.99
C MET A 165 6.05 6.09 17.06
N GLY A 166 7.33 5.98 16.67
CA GLY A 166 8.42 5.93 17.64
C GLY A 166 8.30 4.70 18.55
N VAL A 167 8.62 4.86 19.84
CA VAL A 167 8.70 3.75 20.81
C VAL A 167 7.37 3.41 21.49
N SER A 168 6.27 4.08 21.15
CA SER A 168 4.97 3.89 21.82
C SER A 168 3.96 3.23 20.90
N ASP A 169 3.17 2.31 21.45
CA ASP A 169 2.08 1.64 20.73
C ASP A 169 0.72 2.35 20.87
N ARG A 170 0.68 3.50 21.55
CA ARG A 170 -0.59 4.17 21.93
C ARG A 170 -1.28 4.95 20.81
N GLY A 171 -0.53 5.40 19.81
CA GLY A 171 -1.04 6.10 18.62
C GLY A 171 -1.52 5.19 17.48
N MET A 172 -1.58 3.86 17.68
CA MET A 172 -1.75 2.90 16.59
C MET A 172 -3.15 3.05 16.01
N VAL A 173 -3.25 2.95 14.69
CA VAL A 173 -4.54 3.01 13.99
C VAL A 173 -4.67 1.83 13.05
N ARG A 174 -5.62 0.97 13.37
CA ARG A 174 -6.05 -0.14 12.54
C ARG A 174 -7.49 0.09 12.12
N VAL A 175 -7.77 -0.18 10.85
CA VAL A 175 -9.11 -0.03 10.30
C VAL A 175 -9.50 -1.25 9.47
N PRO A 176 -10.80 -1.54 9.34
CA PRO A 176 -11.26 -2.62 8.48
C PRO A 176 -10.81 -2.43 7.03
N ALA A 177 -10.34 -3.53 6.43
CA ALA A 177 -9.94 -3.59 5.04
C ALA A 177 -11.16 -3.67 4.12
N LEU A 178 -11.25 -2.79 3.11
CA LEU A 178 -12.16 -2.95 1.99
C LEU A 178 -11.44 -3.67 0.85
N ASP A 179 -11.85 -4.90 0.57
CA ASP A 179 -11.36 -5.67 -0.58
C ASP A 179 -12.07 -5.18 -1.85
N LEU A 180 -11.28 -4.74 -2.84
CA LEU A 180 -11.76 -4.45 -4.19
C LEU A 180 -11.72 -5.73 -5.00
N ALA A 181 -12.90 -6.23 -5.38
CA ALA A 181 -13.02 -7.38 -6.26
C ALA A 181 -13.72 -6.98 -7.56
N ARG A 182 -13.25 -7.56 -8.67
CA ARG A 182 -13.95 -7.52 -9.96
C ARG A 182 -14.16 -8.96 -10.40
N GLU A 183 -15.41 -9.34 -10.65
CA GLU A 183 -15.78 -10.69 -11.11
C GLU A 183 -15.24 -11.80 -10.19
N GLY A 184 -15.25 -11.58 -8.87
CA GLY A 184 -14.78 -12.55 -7.88
C GLY A 184 -13.26 -12.62 -7.71
N VAL A 185 -12.47 -11.91 -8.53
CA VAL A 185 -11.01 -11.82 -8.38
C VAL A 185 -10.66 -10.59 -7.55
N LYS A 186 -9.90 -10.79 -6.45
CA LYS A 186 -9.36 -9.68 -5.65
C LYS A 186 -8.35 -8.91 -6.48
N ARG A 187 -8.63 -7.62 -6.71
CA ARG A 187 -7.79 -6.69 -7.47
C ARG A 187 -6.96 -5.80 -6.56
N GLY A 188 -7.49 -5.46 -5.40
CA GLY A 188 -6.75 -4.65 -4.44
C GLY A 188 -7.45 -4.59 -3.10
N ARG A 189 -6.85 -3.83 -2.20
CA ARG A 189 -7.39 -3.54 -0.88
C ARG A 189 -7.18 -2.06 -0.62
N MET A 190 -8.17 -1.43 -0.01
CA MET A 190 -8.05 -0.07 0.47
C MET A 190 -8.57 0.03 1.90
N ALA A 191 -8.13 1.05 2.60
CA ALA A 191 -8.67 1.42 3.88
C ALA A 191 -8.51 2.93 4.07
N TRP A 192 -9.34 3.52 4.90
CA TRP A 192 -9.29 4.93 5.22
C TRP A 192 -9.78 5.18 6.64
N TRP A 193 -9.34 6.29 7.20
CA TRP A 193 -9.71 6.76 8.53
C TRP A 193 -9.69 8.28 8.51
N VAL A 194 -10.67 8.89 9.17
CA VAL A 194 -10.65 10.33 9.45
C VAL A 194 -10.38 10.50 10.95
N GLY A 195 -9.25 11.11 11.27
CA GLY A 195 -8.88 11.43 12.65
C GLY A 195 -9.36 12.81 13.06
N ASP A 196 -9.97 12.89 14.23
CA ASP A 196 -10.32 14.16 14.86
C ASP A 196 -9.06 14.94 15.30
N GLN A 197 -9.17 16.27 15.24
CA GLN A 197 -8.13 17.20 15.69
C GLN A 197 -8.58 18.03 16.90
N GLY A 198 -9.85 17.96 17.32
CA GLY A 198 -10.37 18.73 18.45
C GLY A 198 -9.66 18.44 19.78
N VAL A 199 -9.04 17.26 19.91
CA VAL A 199 -8.34 16.81 21.13
C VAL A 199 -6.81 16.97 21.05
N LYS A 200 -6.26 17.53 19.96
CA LYS A 200 -4.82 17.61 19.72
C LYS A 200 -4.30 19.02 19.97
N ALA A 201 -3.40 19.17 20.94
CA ALA A 201 -2.62 20.38 21.11
C ALA A 201 -1.33 20.30 20.28
N ALA A 202 -1.16 21.20 19.32
CA ALA A 202 0.12 21.38 18.62
C ALA A 202 1.06 22.19 19.52
N LEU A 203 1.84 21.51 20.34
CA LEU A 203 2.93 22.12 21.10
C LEU A 203 4.17 22.17 20.21
N SER A 204 4.49 23.34 19.66
CA SER A 204 5.83 23.58 19.09
C SER A 204 6.81 23.66 20.25
N THR A 205 7.76 22.73 20.31
CA THR A 205 8.94 22.84 21.19
C THR A 205 10.12 23.30 20.35
#